data_AF-A0A7C7EIH2-F1
#
_entry.id   AF-A0A7C7EIH2-F1
#
_cell.length_a   1.000
_cell.length_b   1.000
_cell.length_c   1.000
_cell.angle_alpha   90.00
_cell.angle_beta   90.00
_cell.angle_gamma   90.00
#
_symmetry.space_group_name_H-M   'P 1'
#
loop_
_entity.id
_entity.type
_entity.pdbx_description
1 polymer ?
#
loop_
_entity_poly.entity_id
_entity_poly.type
_entity_poly.pdbx_seq_one_letter_code
_entity_poly.pdbx_strand_id
1 'polypeptide(L)'
;MSNDRNDIPEIPVKEISEILDVVSTKVPKLISDLMKTLYSEETGRQMGKAVGALYKEIVDAGLPKEDALEMAKDYMNTLKNFSPEKIINK
;
A
#
# COMPACT_ATOMS: atom_id res chain seq x y z
N MET A 1 52.71 -3.75 -16.85
CA MET A 1 51.40 -3.74 -16.16
C MET A 1 50.39 -3.09 -17.09
N SER A 2 49.52 -3.90 -17.71
CA SER A 2 48.37 -3.43 -18.50
C SER A 2 47.30 -2.93 -17.54
N ASN A 3 46.82 -1.72 -17.79
CA ASN A 3 45.86 -1.02 -16.96
C ASN A 3 44.44 -1.41 -17.40
N ASP A 4 43.95 -2.55 -16.92
CA ASP A 4 42.54 -2.96 -17.01
C ASP A 4 41.69 -1.98 -16.18
N ARG A 5 41.28 -0.88 -16.82
CA ARG A 5 40.28 0.03 -16.27
C ARG A 5 38.98 -0.19 -17.04
N ASN A 6 38.10 -0.93 -16.39
CA ASN A 6 36.65 -0.76 -16.42
C ASN A 6 35.96 -1.03 -17.76
N ASP A 7 35.73 -2.30 -18.08
CA ASP A 7 34.63 -2.72 -18.95
C ASP A 7 33.29 -2.63 -18.18
N ILE A 8 32.89 -1.42 -17.80
CA ILE A 8 31.49 -1.18 -17.44
C ILE A 8 30.74 -1.23 -18.77
N PRO A 9 29.82 -2.19 -19.00
CA PRO A 9 29.04 -2.22 -20.23
C PRO A 9 28.38 -0.85 -20.39
N GLU A 10 28.68 -0.17 -21.49
CA GLU A 10 28.10 1.13 -21.79
C GLU A 10 26.63 0.87 -22.13
N ILE A 11 25.75 0.91 -21.11
CA ILE A 11 24.33 0.68 -21.30
C ILE A 11 23.81 1.84 -22.17
N PRO A 12 23.31 1.56 -23.40
CA PRO A 12 22.83 2.62 -24.28
C PRO A 12 21.69 3.39 -23.60
N VAL A 13 21.70 4.71 -23.73
CA VAL A 13 20.65 5.60 -23.19
C VAL A 13 19.25 5.14 -23.61
N LYS A 14 19.13 4.60 -24.83
CA LYS A 14 17.88 4.03 -25.35
C LYS A 14 17.36 2.84 -24.53
N GLU A 15 18.23 1.92 -24.13
CA GLU A 15 17.84 0.76 -23.30
C GLU A 15 17.42 1.21 -21.90
N ILE A 16 18.08 2.24 -21.34
CA ILE A 16 17.67 2.85 -20.08
C ILE A 16 16.29 3.49 -20.21
N SER A 17 16.03 4.24 -21.28
CA SER A 17 14.71 4.83 -21.54
C SER A 17 13.62 3.77 -21.67
N GLU A 18 13.87 2.67 -22.39
CA GLU A 18 12.91 1.57 -22.53
C GLU A 18 12.61 0.89 -21.19
N ILE A 19 13.62 0.66 -20.35
CA ILE A 19 13.41 0.11 -19.00
C ILE A 19 12.60 1.08 -18.13
N LEU A 20 12.91 2.38 -18.17
CA LEU A 20 12.19 3.40 -17.41
C LEU A 20 10.73 3.54 -17.89
N ASP A 21 10.46 3.41 -19.19
CA ASP A 21 9.11 3.37 -19.75
C ASP A 21 8.33 2.13 -19.28
N VAL A 22 8.98 0.96 -19.24
CA VAL A 22 8.36 -0.25 -18.69
C VAL A 22 8.09 -0.12 -17.19
N VAL A 23 9.05 0.39 -16.42
CA VAL A 23 8.89 0.57 -14.97
C VAL A 23 7.79 1.59 -14.67
N SER A 24 7.79 2.74 -15.36
CA SER A 24 6.80 3.81 -15.18
C SER A 24 5.39 3.37 -15.56
N THR A 25 5.22 2.33 -16.39
CA THR A 25 3.92 1.77 -16.73
C THR A 25 3.50 0.60 -15.83
N LYS A 26 4.42 -0.29 -15.47
CA LYS A 26 4.12 -1.51 -14.70
C LYS A 26 3.94 -1.23 -13.20
N VAL A 27 4.74 -0.34 -12.62
CA VAL A 27 4.67 -0.03 -11.18
C VAL A 27 3.33 0.63 -10.81
N PRO A 28 2.88 1.70 -11.49
CA PRO A 28 1.57 2.30 -11.20
C PRO A 28 0.41 1.34 -11.45
N LYS A 29 0.52 0.48 -12.47
CA LYS A 29 -0.49 -0.54 -12.76
C LYS A 29 -0.62 -1.56 -11.63
N LEU A 30 0.52 -2.08 -11.12
CA LEU A 30 0.53 -3.01 -10.00
C LEU A 30 -0.12 -2.41 -8.75
N ILE A 31 0.21 -1.15 -8.45
CA ILE A 31 -0.39 -0.40 -7.35
C ILE A 31 -1.90 -0.26 -7.56
N SER A 32 -2.33 0.19 -8.75
CA SER A 32 -3.75 0.34 -9.08
C SER A 32 -4.54 -0.96 -8.93
N ASP A 33 -3.98 -2.08 -9.39
CA ASP A 33 -4.66 -3.38 -9.33
C ASP A 33 -4.69 -3.96 -7.90
N LEU A 34 -3.65 -3.74 -7.09
CA LEU A 34 -3.68 -3.99 -5.66
C LEU A 34 -4.77 -3.16 -4.97
N MET A 35 -4.90 -1.88 -5.33
CA MET A 35 -5.90 -0.98 -4.77
C MET A 35 -7.33 -1.38 -5.13
N LYS A 36 -7.58 -1.82 -6.36
CA LYS A 36 -8.87 -2.40 -6.76
C LYS A 36 -9.21 -3.64 -5.95
N THR A 37 -8.20 -4.44 -5.61
CA THR A 37 -8.38 -5.63 -4.77
C THR A 37 -8.70 -5.24 -3.32
N LEU A 38 -7.97 -4.26 -2.77
CA LEU A 38 -8.16 -3.75 -1.40
C LEU A 38 -9.47 -2.96 -1.23
N TYR A 39 -9.93 -2.25 -2.26
CA TYR A 39 -11.20 -1.51 -2.27
C TYR A 39 -12.33 -2.26 -2.98
N SER A 40 -12.16 -3.56 -3.23
CA SER A 40 -13.26 -4.37 -3.71
C SER A 40 -14.39 -4.37 -2.68
N GLU A 41 -15.63 -4.52 -3.14
CA GLU A 41 -16.81 -4.59 -2.27
C GLU A 41 -16.65 -5.70 -1.21
N GLU A 42 -16.01 -6.81 -1.58
CA GLU A 42 -15.73 -7.92 -0.67
C GLU A 42 -14.71 -7.55 0.41
N THR A 43 -13.59 -6.93 0.04
CA THR A 43 -12.60 -6.46 1.01
C THR A 43 -13.21 -5.39 1.93
N GLY A 44 -14.00 -4.47 1.38
CA GLY A 44 -14.75 -3.48 2.16
C GLY A 44 -15.70 -4.13 3.18
N ARG A 45 -16.44 -5.18 2.78
CA ARG A 45 -17.28 -5.96 3.71
C ARG A 45 -16.46 -6.64 4.81
N GLN A 46 -15.33 -7.24 4.47
CA GLN A 46 -14.47 -7.93 5.45
C GLN A 46 -13.85 -6.93 6.44
N MET A 47 -13.36 -5.79 5.96
CA MET A 47 -12.85 -4.71 6.80
C MET A 47 -13.96 -4.17 7.73
N GLY A 48 -15.16 -3.93 7.22
CA GLY A 48 -16.30 -3.50 8.04
C GLY A 48 -16.67 -4.50 9.14
N LYS A 49 -16.61 -5.81 8.85
CA LYS A 49 -16.81 -6.86 9.86
C LYS A 49 -15.73 -6.83 10.93
N ALA A 50 -14.46 -6.70 10.56
CA ALA A 50 -13.35 -6.65 11.51
C ALA A 50 -13.44 -5.42 12.43
N VAL A 51 -13.68 -4.23 11.87
CA VAL A 51 -13.84 -2.98 12.63
C VAL A 51 -15.06 -3.06 13.55
N GLY A 52 -16.18 -3.59 13.06
CA GLY A 52 -17.39 -3.77 13.86
C GLY A 52 -17.24 -4.81 14.98
N ALA A 53 -16.47 -5.88 14.74
CA ALA A 53 -16.15 -6.87 15.77
C ALA A 53 -15.27 -6.26 16.86
N LEU A 54 -14.22 -5.53 16.49
CA LEU A 54 -13.36 -4.82 17.44
C LEU A 54 -14.16 -3.85 18.32
N TYR A 55 -15.04 -3.03 17.71
CA TYR A 55 -15.91 -2.13 18.47
C TYR A 55 -16.76 -2.88 19.51
N LYS A 56 -17.38 -4.00 19.11
CA LYS A 56 -18.21 -4.81 20.02
C LYS A 56 -17.40 -5.37 21.18
N GLU A 57 -16.25 -5.98 20.90
CA GLU A 57 -15.36 -6.54 21.93
C GLU A 57 -14.93 -5.48 22.95
N ILE A 58 -14.60 -4.26 22.49
CA ILE A 58 -14.22 -3.16 23.39
C ILE A 58 -15.39 -2.71 24.26
N VAL A 59 -16.60 -2.60 23.69
CA VAL A 59 -17.81 -2.27 24.46
C VAL A 59 -18.17 -3.37 25.45
N ASP A 60 -18.06 -4.63 25.04
CA ASP A 60 -18.35 -5.80 25.88
C ASP A 60 -17.32 -5.94 27.03
N ALA A 61 -16.09 -5.47 26.82
CA ALA A 61 -15.07 -5.32 27.86
C ALA A 61 -15.35 -4.17 28.85
N GLY A 62 -16.42 -3.41 28.64
CA GLY A 62 -16.91 -2.38 29.57
C GLY A 62 -16.38 -0.97 29.30
N LEU A 63 -15.73 -0.72 28.15
CA LEU A 63 -15.31 0.63 27.78
C LEU A 63 -16.50 1.48 27.31
N PRO A 64 -16.46 2.81 27.53
CA PRO A 64 -17.44 3.73 26.98
C PRO A 64 -17.56 3.61 25.45
N LYS A 65 -18.79 3.79 24.94
CA LYS A 65 -19.08 3.62 23.50
C LYS A 65 -18.32 4.62 22.65
N GLU A 66 -18.09 5.81 23.17
CA GLU A 66 -17.36 6.89 22.53
C GLU A 66 -15.88 6.50 22.34
N ASP A 67 -15.24 5.99 23.39
CA ASP A 67 -13.85 5.52 23.36
C ASP A 67 -13.69 4.30 22.43
N ALA A 68 -14.63 3.35 22.51
CA ALA A 68 -14.64 2.18 21.62
C ALA A 68 -14.77 2.57 20.14
N LEU A 69 -15.60 3.59 19.85
CA LEU A 69 -15.78 4.11 18.50
C LEU A 69 -14.53 4.82 17.98
N GLU A 70 -13.84 5.57 18.84
CA GLU A 70 -12.56 6.21 18.51
C GLU A 70 -11.49 5.16 18.16
N MET A 71 -11.31 4.14 19.01
CA MET A 71 -10.36 3.05 18.76
C MET A 71 -10.66 2.28 17.48
N ALA A 72 -11.93 2.00 17.19
CA ALA A 72 -12.34 1.33 15.96
C ALA A 72 -12.05 2.20 14.71
N LYS A 73 -12.25 3.52 14.79
CA LYS A 73 -11.88 4.46 13.73
C LYS A 73 -10.38 4.51 13.51
N ASP A 74 -9.59 4.51 14.57
CA ASP A 74 -8.12 4.54 14.49
C ASP A 74 -7.55 3.25 13.89
N TYR A 75 -8.13 2.11 14.23
CA TYR A 75 -7.81 0.84 13.58
C TYR A 75 -8.11 0.88 12.07
N MET A 76 -9.28 1.39 11.68
CA MET A 76 -9.64 1.56 10.26
C MET A 76 -8.71 2.53 9.54
N ASN A 77 -8.31 3.63 10.19
CA ASN A 77 -7.36 4.60 9.65
C ASN A 77 -5.96 3.98 9.48
N THR A 78 -5.54 3.11 10.40
CA THR A 78 -4.29 2.36 10.28
C THR A 78 -4.31 1.46 9.04
N LEU A 79 -5.39 0.71 8.83
CA LEU A 79 -5.57 -0.11 7.61
C LEU A 79 -5.54 0.75 6.34
N LYS A 80 -6.16 1.94 6.35
CA LYS A 80 -6.13 2.89 5.23
C LYS A 80 -4.73 3.48 5.00
N ASN A 81 -3.93 3.71 6.04
CA ASN A 81 -2.60 4.30 5.92
C ASN A 81 -1.56 3.38 5.27
N PHE A 82 -1.80 2.07 5.25
CA PHE A 82 -1.03 1.13 4.43
C PHE A 82 -1.43 1.15 2.95
N SER A 83 -2.36 2.03 2.55
CA SER A 83 -2.68 2.30 1.16
C SER A 83 -1.49 2.93 0.42
N PRO A 84 -1.09 2.36 -0.74
CA PRO A 84 -0.08 2.91 -1.64
C PRO A 84 -0.20 4.39 -2.01
N GLU A 85 -1.36 5.04 -1.84
CA GLU A 85 -1.53 6.49 -2.12
C GLU A 85 -0.51 7.36 -1.37
N LYS A 86 -0.05 6.95 -0.18
CA LYS A 86 1.00 7.67 0.57
C LYS A 86 2.43 7.35 0.15
N ILE A 87 2.65 6.26 -0.57
CA ILE A 87 3.99 5.82 -1.02
C ILE A 87 4.37 6.51 -2.34
N ILE A 88 3.39 6.86 -3.17
CA ILE A 88 3.61 7.51 -4.47
C ILE A 88 3.89 9.03 -4.35
N ASN A 89 3.49 9.66 -3.24
CA ASN A 89 3.53 11.12 -3.04
C ASN A 89 4.63 11.60 -2.06
N LYS A 90 5.76 10.89 -1.96
CA LYS A 90 6.87 11.27 -1.08
C LYS A 90 8.17 11.53 -1.83
#